data_AF-A0A953WLV8-F1
#
_entry.id   AF-A0A953WLV8-F1
#
_cell.length_a   1.000
_cell.length_b   1.000
_cell.length_c   1.000
_cell.angle_alpha   90.00
_cell.angle_beta   90.00
_cell.angle_gamma   90.00
#
_symmetry.space_group_name_H-M   'P 1'
#
loop_
_entity.id
_entity.type
_entity.pdbx_description
1 polymer ?
#
loop_
_entity_poly.entity_id
_entity_poly.type
_entity_poly.pdbx_seq_one_letter_code
_entity_poly.pdbx_strand_id
1 'polypeptide(L)'
;MPSDIQPPFQAVESSSASVLSGLHATALARHHQLRTRIIIAVIGAVVLSVAGHIELSLGWLSAVVITQFADDWIWKGVRTDGRTEPPSRGEWTSLCASAAVVTIVYSAYPAFMWFLLGASGKIFAILWLCGALLHVTMHMHHERRTFFAAIIPHAAYFFGLP
;
A
#
# COMPACT_ATOMS: atom_id res chain seq x y z
N MET A 1 -10.31 44.65 21.42
CA MET A 1 -9.85 43.41 20.74
C MET A 1 -11.06 42.53 20.54
N PRO A 2 -11.62 42.43 19.33
CA PRO A 2 -12.69 41.48 19.06
C PRO A 2 -12.09 40.08 19.02
N SER A 3 -12.56 39.22 19.91
CA SER A 3 -12.33 37.78 19.85
C SER A 3 -13.11 37.22 18.66
N ASP A 4 -12.40 36.85 17.59
CA ASP A 4 -12.95 36.06 16.49
C ASP A 4 -13.33 34.67 17.00
N ILE A 5 -14.57 34.55 17.49
CA ILE A 5 -15.23 33.26 17.68
C ILE A 5 -15.62 32.80 16.28
N GLN A 6 -14.70 32.09 15.60
CA GLN A 6 -15.04 31.38 14.37
C GLN A 6 -16.22 30.44 14.65
N PRO A 7 -17.32 30.51 13.87
CA PRO A 7 -18.46 29.65 14.10
C PRO A 7 -18.03 28.18 13.90
N PRO A 8 -18.47 27.24 14.76
CA PRO A 8 -18.06 25.84 14.72
C PRO A 8 -18.33 25.14 13.38
N PHE A 9 -19.21 25.70 12.54
CA PHE A 9 -19.54 25.19 11.22
C PHE A 9 -18.36 25.25 10.22
N GLN A 10 -17.55 26.32 10.23
CA GLN A 10 -16.43 26.48 9.28
C GLN A 10 -15.26 25.52 9.55
N ALA A 11 -15.06 25.13 10.82
CA ALA A 11 -14.03 24.17 11.19
C ALA A 11 -14.35 22.74 10.71
N VAL A 12 -15.64 22.36 10.67
CA VAL A 12 -16.08 21.03 10.23
C VAL A 12 -16.04 20.90 8.71
N GLU A 13 -16.42 21.96 7.98
CA GLU A 13 -16.38 22.00 6.51
C GLU A 13 -14.94 21.94 5.98
N SER A 14 -14.03 22.73 6.56
CA SER A 14 -12.60 22.71 6.19
C SER A 14 -11.92 21.37 6.49
N SER A 15 -12.27 20.73 7.61
CA SER A 15 -11.79 19.38 7.95
C SER A 15 -12.29 18.33 6.98
N SER A 16 -13.58 18.36 6.61
CA SER A 16 -14.18 17.38 5.70
C SER A 16 -13.64 17.52 4.27
N ALA A 17 -13.47 18.75 3.79
CA ALA A 17 -12.87 19.02 2.48
C ALA A 17 -11.40 18.57 2.42
N SER A 18 -10.63 18.79 3.48
CA SER A 18 -9.23 18.34 3.59
C SER A 18 -9.13 16.81 3.54
N VAL A 19 -9.97 16.10 4.29
CA VAL A 19 -10.00 14.62 4.31
C VAL A 19 -10.36 14.04 2.94
N LEU A 20 -11.35 14.62 2.27
CA LEU A 20 -11.76 14.20 0.92
C LEU A 20 -10.66 14.42 -0.11
N SER A 21 -9.99 15.58 -0.07
CA SER A 21 -8.87 15.89 -0.96
C SER A 21 -7.70 14.92 -0.77
N GLY A 22 -7.32 14.63 0.48
CA GLY A 22 -6.26 13.66 0.78
C GLY A 22 -6.60 12.23 0.35
N LEU A 23 -7.86 11.81 0.51
CA LEU A 23 -8.35 10.51 0.06
C LEU A 23 -8.33 10.37 -1.46
N HIS A 24 -8.77 11.41 -2.19
CA HIS A 24 -8.77 11.42 -3.65
C HIS A 24 -7.34 11.37 -4.19
N ALA A 25 -6.44 12.18 -3.63
CA ALA A 25 -5.00 12.14 -3.95
C ALA A 25 -4.41 10.74 -3.71
N THR A 26 -4.76 10.09 -2.60
CA THR A 26 -4.34 8.72 -2.29
C THR A 26 -4.90 7.72 -3.31
N ALA A 27 -6.18 7.82 -3.66
CA ALA A 27 -6.84 6.93 -4.62
C ALA A 27 -6.18 7.03 -6.01
N LEU A 28 -5.88 8.24 -6.47
CA LEU A 28 -5.17 8.48 -7.73
C LEU A 28 -3.75 7.92 -7.71
N ALA A 29 -3.00 8.17 -6.63
CA ALA A 29 -1.65 7.65 -6.47
C ALA A 29 -1.64 6.12 -6.50
N ARG A 30 -2.58 5.46 -5.80
CA ARG A 30 -2.70 3.99 -5.82
C ARG A 30 -3.03 3.45 -7.21
N HIS A 31 -3.94 4.09 -7.93
CA HIS A 31 -4.26 3.70 -9.30
C HIS A 31 -3.05 3.77 -10.24
N HIS A 32 -2.25 4.84 -10.17
CA HIS A 32 -1.03 4.93 -10.97
C HIS A 32 0.03 3.91 -10.57
N GLN A 33 0.13 3.58 -9.28
CA GLN A 33 1.07 2.57 -8.78
C GLN A 33 0.69 1.13 -9.18
N LEU A 34 -0.56 0.87 -9.55
CA LEU A 34 -1.04 -0.46 -9.94
C LEU A 34 -0.15 -1.08 -11.02
N ARG A 35 0.15 -0.31 -12.08
CA ARG A 35 0.98 -0.79 -13.19
C ARG A 35 2.38 -1.16 -12.73
N THR A 36 3.01 -0.31 -11.93
CA THR A 36 4.35 -0.55 -11.39
C THR A 36 4.38 -1.79 -10.50
N ARG A 37 3.35 -1.97 -9.66
CA ARG A 37 3.21 -3.16 -8.81
C ARG A 37 3.13 -4.42 -9.70
N ILE A 38 2.19 -4.49 -10.65
CA ILE A 38 2.08 -5.66 -11.53
C ILE A 38 3.40 -5.98 -12.25
N ILE A 39 4.12 -4.98 -12.76
CA ILE A 39 5.44 -5.19 -13.40
C ILE A 39 6.44 -5.80 -12.41
N ILE A 40 6.58 -5.23 -11.22
CA ILE A 40 7.48 -5.73 -10.17
C ILE A 40 7.11 -7.16 -9.77
N ALA A 41 5.81 -7.46 -9.68
CA ALA A 41 5.32 -8.80 -9.35
C ALA A 41 5.66 -9.83 -10.43
N VAL A 42 5.51 -9.47 -11.70
CA VAL A 42 5.91 -10.35 -12.82
C VAL A 42 7.41 -10.62 -12.77
N ILE A 43 8.25 -9.60 -12.51
CA ILE A 43 9.70 -9.79 -12.37
C ILE A 43 10.00 -10.74 -11.20
N GLY A 44 9.39 -10.53 -10.03
CA GLY A 44 9.56 -11.41 -8.88
C GLY A 44 9.13 -12.86 -9.16
N ALA A 45 8.01 -13.04 -9.86
CA ALA A 45 7.53 -14.36 -10.29
C ALA A 45 8.53 -15.05 -11.22
N VAL A 46 9.10 -14.33 -12.19
CA VAL A 46 10.16 -14.87 -13.06
C VAL A 46 11.38 -15.31 -12.25
N VAL A 47 11.83 -14.50 -11.28
CA VAL A 47 12.96 -14.84 -10.40
C VAL A 47 12.68 -16.12 -9.60
N LEU A 48 11.51 -16.23 -8.96
CA LEU A 48 11.11 -17.45 -8.25
C LEU A 48 11.03 -18.67 -9.17
N SER A 49 10.53 -18.48 -10.39
CA SER A 49 10.41 -19.54 -11.39
C SER A 49 11.77 -20.08 -11.81
N VAL A 50 12.73 -19.17 -12.11
CA VAL A 50 14.12 -19.53 -12.46
C VAL A 50 14.84 -20.19 -11.29
N ALA A 51 14.50 -19.84 -10.05
CA ALA A 51 15.00 -20.48 -8.85
C ALA A 51 14.40 -21.88 -8.58
N GLY A 52 13.54 -22.40 -9.48
CA GLY A 52 12.94 -23.73 -9.36
C GLY A 52 11.63 -23.78 -8.57
N HIS A 53 11.06 -22.63 -8.19
CA HIS A 53 9.84 -22.53 -7.38
C HIS A 53 8.65 -22.02 -8.20
N ILE A 54 8.33 -22.70 -9.31
CA ILE A 54 7.24 -22.29 -10.23
C ILE A 54 5.86 -22.25 -9.55
N GLU A 55 5.57 -23.19 -8.65
CA GLU A 55 4.29 -23.24 -7.93
C GLU A 55 4.11 -22.02 -7.02
N LEU A 56 5.15 -21.67 -6.25
CA LEU A 56 5.16 -20.47 -5.40
C LEU A 56 5.10 -19.18 -6.21
N SER A 57 5.82 -19.13 -7.34
CA SER A 57 5.76 -18.02 -8.29
C SER A 57 4.33 -17.78 -8.78
N LEU A 58 3.67 -18.82 -9.29
CA LEU A 58 2.31 -18.71 -9.82
C LEU A 58 1.30 -18.38 -8.72
N GLY A 59 1.42 -19.02 -7.56
CA GLY A 59 0.56 -18.74 -6.40
C GLY A 59 0.70 -17.31 -5.91
N TRP A 60 1.92 -16.82 -5.75
CA TRP A 60 2.19 -15.45 -5.31
C TRP A 60 1.78 -14.41 -6.34
N LEU A 61 2.13 -14.60 -7.63
CA LEU A 61 1.73 -13.68 -8.70
C LEU A 61 0.21 -13.58 -8.80
N SER A 62 -0.49 -14.72 -8.72
CA SER A 62 -1.96 -14.74 -8.73
C SER A 62 -2.53 -13.99 -7.52
N ALA A 63 -1.99 -14.21 -6.33
CA ALA A 63 -2.39 -13.50 -5.13
C ALA A 63 -2.17 -11.97 -5.26
N VAL A 64 -1.03 -11.54 -5.81
CA VAL A 64 -0.78 -10.13 -6.09
C VAL A 64 -1.81 -9.60 -7.07
N VAL A 65 -2.01 -10.24 -8.22
CA VAL A 65 -2.98 -9.80 -9.23
C VAL A 65 -4.37 -9.64 -8.63
N ILE A 66 -4.87 -10.67 -7.93
CA ILE A 66 -6.20 -10.65 -7.29
C ILE A 66 -6.31 -9.50 -6.29
N THR A 67 -5.33 -9.35 -5.41
CA THR A 67 -5.36 -8.30 -4.39
C THR A 67 -5.22 -6.89 -4.97
N GLN A 68 -4.42 -6.71 -6.01
CA GLN A 68 -4.28 -5.43 -6.70
C GLN A 68 -5.58 -5.01 -7.41
N PHE A 69 -6.25 -5.94 -8.08
CA PHE A 69 -7.54 -5.65 -8.73
C PHE A 69 -8.66 -5.42 -7.71
N ALA A 70 -8.70 -6.19 -6.62
CA ALA A 70 -9.63 -5.97 -5.53
C ALA A 70 -9.43 -4.60 -4.88
N ASP A 71 -8.17 -4.18 -4.67
CA ASP A 71 -7.84 -2.87 -4.15
C ASP A 71 -8.27 -1.75 -5.12
N ASP A 72 -7.92 -1.81 -6.41
CA ASP A 72 -8.35 -0.80 -7.38
C ASP A 72 -9.88 -0.68 -7.45
N TRP A 73 -10.60 -1.80 -7.32
CA TRP A 73 -12.05 -1.82 -7.29
C TRP A 73 -12.63 -1.15 -6.04
N ILE A 74 -12.11 -1.45 -4.84
CA ILE A 74 -12.52 -0.81 -3.58
C ILE A 74 -12.25 0.70 -3.64
N TRP A 75 -11.11 1.11 -4.18
CA TRP A 75 -10.71 2.52 -4.29
C TRP A 75 -11.41 3.27 -5.44
N LYS A 76 -12.04 2.56 -6.39
CA LYS A 76 -12.73 3.15 -7.54
C LYS A 76 -13.81 4.16 -7.13
N GLY A 77 -14.55 3.85 -6.06
CA GLY A 77 -15.61 4.73 -5.55
C GLY A 77 -15.09 6.05 -4.96
N VAL A 78 -13.85 6.08 -4.48
CA VAL A 78 -13.19 7.28 -3.94
C VAL A 78 -12.55 8.13 -5.04
N ARG A 79 -12.20 7.51 -6.18
CA ARG A 79 -11.58 8.15 -7.34
C ARG A 79 -12.58 8.86 -8.27
N THR A 80 -13.87 8.55 -8.18
CA THR A 80 -14.88 9.16 -9.06
C THR A 80 -15.13 10.60 -8.62
N ASP A 81 -14.78 11.56 -9.48
CA ASP A 81 -14.97 12.99 -9.25
C ASP A 81 -16.46 13.30 -9.04
N GLY A 82 -16.81 13.72 -7.82
CA GLY A 82 -18.21 14.00 -7.46
C GLY A 82 -18.60 13.58 -6.04
N ARG A 83 -17.72 12.92 -5.29
CA ARG A 83 -17.99 12.59 -3.89
C ARG A 83 -17.93 13.83 -3.00
N THR A 84 -19.09 14.25 -2.51
CA THR A 84 -19.28 15.40 -1.60
C THR A 84 -19.28 14.98 -0.13
N GLU A 85 -19.55 13.70 0.16
CA GLU A 85 -19.64 13.19 1.52
C GLU A 85 -18.40 12.38 1.93
N PRO A 86 -17.88 12.59 3.16
CA PRO A 86 -16.77 11.81 3.70
C PRO A 86 -17.13 10.32 3.77
N PRO A 87 -16.14 9.40 3.68
CA PRO A 87 -16.42 7.97 3.76
C PRO A 87 -17.07 7.60 5.09
N SER A 88 -18.06 6.72 5.02
CA SER A 88 -18.64 6.07 6.18
C SER A 88 -17.56 5.27 6.94
N ARG A 89 -17.82 4.97 8.21
CA ARG A 89 -16.89 4.16 9.03
C ARG A 89 -16.58 2.80 8.38
N GLY A 90 -17.57 2.17 7.75
CA GLY A 90 -17.39 0.90 7.05
C GLY A 90 -16.50 1.02 5.82
N GLU A 91 -16.67 2.08 5.03
CA GLU A 91 -15.81 2.35 3.87
C GLU A 91 -14.37 2.61 4.31
N TRP A 92 -14.16 3.40 5.36
CA TRP A 92 -12.83 3.61 5.93
C TRP A 92 -12.15 2.30 6.34
N THR A 93 -12.86 1.42 7.03
CA THR A 93 -12.33 0.10 7.39
C THR A 93 -11.97 -0.71 6.14
N SER A 94 -12.80 -0.68 5.10
CA SER A 94 -12.53 -1.40 3.85
C SER A 94 -11.27 -0.89 3.12
N LEU A 95 -11.07 0.43 3.05
CA LEU A 95 -9.91 1.06 2.42
C LEU A 95 -8.62 0.74 3.17
N CYS A 96 -8.66 0.78 4.51
CA CYS A 96 -7.52 0.41 5.35
C CYS A 96 -7.20 -1.08 5.25
N ALA A 97 -8.22 -1.94 5.26
CA ALA A 97 -8.06 -3.38 5.16
C ALA A 97 -7.48 -3.77 3.79
N SER A 98 -7.95 -3.18 2.69
CA SER A 98 -7.43 -3.47 1.34
C SER A 98 -5.95 -3.08 1.23
N ALA A 99 -5.58 -1.92 1.76
CA ALA A 99 -4.20 -1.46 1.76
C ALA A 99 -3.28 -2.37 2.60
N ALA A 100 -3.77 -2.87 3.74
CA ALA A 100 -3.04 -3.82 4.57
C ALA A 100 -2.85 -5.16 3.86
N VAL A 101 -3.90 -5.72 3.26
CA VAL A 101 -3.86 -6.99 2.52
C VAL A 101 -2.87 -6.91 1.37
N VAL A 102 -2.94 -5.86 0.55
CA VAL A 102 -1.99 -5.65 -0.55
C VAL A 102 -0.55 -5.62 -0.04
N THR A 103 -0.32 -4.96 1.09
CA THR A 103 1.01 -4.86 1.69
C THR A 103 1.50 -6.22 2.18
N ILE A 104 0.67 -6.98 2.89
CA ILE A 104 1.01 -8.31 3.40
C ILE A 104 1.38 -9.26 2.25
N VAL A 105 0.56 -9.31 1.20
CA VAL A 105 0.83 -10.18 0.04
C VAL A 105 2.13 -9.78 -0.66
N TYR A 106 2.42 -8.49 -0.77
CA TYR A 106 3.69 -8.01 -1.32
C TYR A 106 4.91 -8.36 -0.45
N SER A 107 4.77 -8.21 0.87
CA SER A 107 5.84 -8.50 1.83
C SER A 107 6.09 -9.99 2.03
N ALA A 108 5.19 -10.87 1.57
CA ALA A 108 5.44 -12.31 1.55
C ALA A 108 6.60 -12.70 0.61
N TYR A 109 6.85 -11.92 -0.45
CA TYR A 109 7.92 -12.20 -1.41
C TYR A 109 9.34 -12.23 -0.81
N PRO A 110 9.81 -11.18 -0.10
CA PRO A 110 11.12 -11.22 0.55
C PRO A 110 11.21 -12.33 1.61
N ALA A 111 10.11 -12.73 2.25
CA ALA A 111 10.10 -13.88 3.15
C ALA A 111 10.38 -15.19 2.39
N PHE A 112 9.75 -15.41 1.24
CA PHE A 112 10.07 -16.57 0.39
C PHE A 112 11.53 -16.58 -0.04
N MET A 113 12.07 -15.43 -0.44
CA MET A 113 13.48 -15.28 -0.80
C MET A 113 14.42 -15.63 0.37
N TRP A 114 14.10 -15.18 1.59
CA TRP A 114 14.91 -15.41 2.77
C TRP A 114 15.05 -16.90 3.10
N PHE A 115 13.95 -17.64 3.07
CA PHE A 115 13.93 -19.05 3.47
C PHE A 115 14.35 -20.01 2.36
N LEU A 116 14.12 -19.67 1.09
CA LEU A 116 14.30 -20.62 -0.02
C LEU A 116 15.63 -20.46 -0.77
N LEU A 117 16.19 -19.25 -0.86
CA LEU A 117 17.34 -18.95 -1.73
C LEU A 117 18.68 -18.80 -0.97
N GLY A 118 18.75 -19.20 0.30
CA GLY A 118 20.00 -19.17 1.08
C GLY A 118 20.62 -17.77 1.14
N ALA A 119 21.96 -17.66 1.06
CA ALA A 119 22.67 -16.39 1.25
C ALA A 119 22.33 -15.33 0.19
N SER A 120 22.18 -15.71 -1.08
CA SER A 120 21.80 -14.79 -2.16
C SER A 120 20.35 -14.31 -1.99
N GLY A 121 19.45 -15.19 -1.55
CA GLY A 121 18.06 -14.85 -1.22
C GLY A 121 17.94 -13.81 -0.10
N LYS A 122 18.76 -13.90 0.94
CA LYS A 122 18.79 -12.93 2.04
C LYS A 122 19.18 -11.53 1.58
N ILE A 123 20.21 -11.40 0.74
CA ILE A 123 20.62 -10.11 0.18
C ILE A 123 19.49 -9.52 -0.66
N PHE A 124 18.85 -10.34 -1.51
CA PHE A 124 17.74 -9.88 -2.33
C PHE A 124 16.53 -9.44 -1.49
N ALA A 125 16.21 -10.19 -0.43
CA ALA A 125 15.13 -9.85 0.48
C ALA A 125 15.36 -8.50 1.17
N ILE A 126 16.59 -8.21 1.62
CA ILE A 126 16.97 -6.92 2.21
C ILE A 126 16.84 -5.81 1.17
N LEU A 127 17.40 -5.98 -0.03
CA LEU A 127 17.32 -4.99 -1.10
C LEU A 127 15.85 -4.70 -1.49
N TRP A 128 15.02 -5.73 -1.54
CA TRP A 128 13.59 -5.61 -1.81
C TRP A 128 12.86 -4.83 -0.72
N LEU A 129 13.11 -5.15 0.56
CA LEU A 129 12.53 -4.44 1.70
C LEU A 129 12.97 -2.96 1.72
N CYS A 130 14.26 -2.69 1.49
CA CYS A 130 14.78 -1.33 1.38
C CYS A 130 14.13 -0.56 0.21
N GLY A 131 13.98 -1.21 -0.96
CA GLY A 131 13.32 -0.62 -2.12
C GLY A 131 11.84 -0.32 -1.86
N ALA A 132 11.13 -1.23 -1.20
CA ALA A 132 9.73 -1.02 -0.81
C ALA A 132 9.57 0.13 0.19
N LEU A 133 10.46 0.22 1.18
CA LEU A 133 10.51 1.35 2.12
C LEU A 133 10.81 2.67 1.42
N LEU A 134 11.78 2.69 0.50
CA LEU A 134 12.11 3.87 -0.29
C LEU A 134 10.92 4.31 -1.16
N HIS A 135 10.24 3.36 -1.81
CA HIS A 135 9.06 3.62 -2.63
C HIS A 135 7.91 4.21 -1.80
N VAL A 136 7.63 3.65 -0.62
CA VAL A 136 6.63 4.22 0.30
C VAL A 136 7.03 5.63 0.75
N THR A 137 8.29 5.83 1.10
CA THR A 137 8.79 7.13 1.58
C THR A 137 8.72 8.20 0.49
N MET A 138 9.10 7.87 -0.74
CA MET A 138 9.10 8.78 -1.89
C MET A 138 7.68 9.22 -2.27
N HIS A 139 6.68 8.36 -2.11
CA HIS A 139 5.29 8.64 -2.49
C HIS A 139 4.39 9.10 -1.33
N MET A 140 4.79 8.93 -0.06
CA MET A 140 3.96 9.28 1.11
C MET A 140 4.55 10.33 2.04
N HIS A 141 5.63 11.03 1.64
CA HIS A 141 6.26 12.09 2.44
C HIS A 141 5.29 13.23 2.85
N HIS A 142 4.14 13.37 2.19
CA HIS A 142 3.13 14.39 2.52
C HIS A 142 2.14 13.99 3.64
N GLU A 143 1.98 12.72 3.99
CA GLU A 143 0.95 12.27 4.96
C GLU A 143 1.51 11.27 5.99
N ARG A 144 1.86 11.79 7.18
CA ARG A 144 2.53 11.05 8.25
C ARG A 144 1.75 9.83 8.76
N ARG A 145 0.41 9.84 8.71
CA ARG A 145 -0.41 8.72 9.24
C ARG A 145 -0.34 7.47 8.36
N THR A 146 -0.35 7.65 7.05
CA THR A 146 -0.28 6.55 6.08
C THR A 146 1.15 5.98 5.99
N PHE A 147 2.15 6.83 6.24
CA PHE A 147 3.56 6.43 6.34
C PHE A 147 3.80 5.38 7.43
N PHE A 148 3.30 5.60 8.65
CA PHE A 148 3.46 4.61 9.73
C PHE A 148 2.74 3.29 9.44
N ALA A 149 1.52 3.35 8.90
CA ALA A 149 0.76 2.15 8.57
C ALA A 149 1.46 1.26 7.51
N ALA A 150 2.18 1.87 6.56
CA ALA A 150 2.92 1.15 5.54
C ALA A 150 4.32 0.68 6.00
N ILE A 151 4.97 1.39 6.91
CA ILE A 151 6.28 1.03 7.47
C ILE A 151 6.22 -0.13 8.45
N ILE A 152 5.18 -0.19 9.29
CA ILE A 152 5.08 -1.18 10.37
C ILE A 152 5.22 -2.62 9.86
N PRO A 153 4.52 -3.04 8.77
CA PRO A 153 4.68 -4.39 8.24
C PRO A 153 6.09 -4.67 7.72
N HIS A 154 6.70 -3.70 7.04
CA HIS A 154 8.05 -3.86 6.48
C HIS A 154 9.12 -3.94 7.57
N ALA A 155 9.00 -3.09 8.60
CA ALA A 155 9.87 -3.12 9.77
C ALA A 155 9.68 -4.41 10.57
N ALA A 156 8.44 -4.88 10.75
CA ALA A 156 8.16 -6.14 11.41
C ALA A 156 8.78 -7.33 10.68
N TYR A 157 8.71 -7.37 9.34
CA TYR A 157 9.42 -8.39 8.56
C TYR A 157 10.94 -8.25 8.66
N PHE A 158 11.47 -7.02 8.63
CA PHE A 158 12.91 -6.78 8.72
C PHE A 158 13.51 -7.21 10.07
N PHE A 159 12.82 -6.96 11.17
CA PHE A 159 13.25 -7.35 12.52
C PHE A 159 12.84 -8.77 12.92
N GLY A 160 11.82 -9.33 12.27
CA GLY A 160 11.32 -10.69 12.54
C GLY A 160 12.05 -11.78 11.76
N LEU A 161 12.81 -11.43 10.72
CA LEU A 161 13.63 -12.38 9.97
C LEU A 161 15.01 -12.51 10.67
N PRO A 162 15.38 -13.71 11.18
CA PRO A 162 16.64 -13.96 11.89
C PRO A 162 17.84 -14.17 10.97
#